data_AF-A0A7S1QMZ6-F1
#
_entry.id   AF-A0A7S1QMZ6-F1
#
_cell.length_a   1.000
_cell.length_b   1.000
_cell.length_c   1.000
_cell.angle_alpha   90.00
_cell.angle_beta   90.00
_cell.angle_gamma   90.00
#
_symmetry.space_group_name_H-M   'P 1'
#
loop_
_entity.id
_entity.type
_entity.pdbx_description
1 polymer ?
#
loop_
_entity_poly.entity_id
_entity_poly.type
_entity_poly.pdbx_seq_one_letter_code
_entity_poly.pdbx_strand_id
1 'polypeptide(L)'
;RAAALELAAAALGRHGLSFGVQGKGPLFGRLKPLLELVAAELRLGLEGHAPKENLCAACMALESAIVAFGQEAEALEECGDLMSVQDCLRQIHKAIGDAHCYCSDLPDDGEPLPEEVALLARVLAAWQLEDSRQFSAEFQRSLPALCRLPPADFQVLLPCVQETHDWHLSPAFGAVLRSTLAASAVEASDCARSQSDGRPQTEAAWRQGVLMLTEV
;
A
#
# COMPACT_ATOMS: atom_id res chain seq x y z
N ARG A 1 11.30 3.06 -19.38
CA ARG A 1 11.12 3.76 -18.10
C ARG A 1 10.62 2.77 -17.05
N ALA A 2 9.52 2.06 -17.30
CA ALA A 2 9.06 0.91 -16.52
C ALA A 2 10.20 0.00 -16.00
N ALA A 3 11.00 -0.61 -16.89
CA ALA A 3 12.11 -1.50 -16.47
C ALA A 3 13.14 -0.86 -15.50
N ALA A 4 13.38 0.45 -15.60
CA ALA A 4 14.28 1.13 -14.68
C ALA A 4 13.63 1.35 -13.31
N LEU A 5 12.32 1.65 -13.28
CA LEU A 5 11.53 1.77 -12.06
C LEU A 5 11.33 0.40 -11.39
N GLU A 6 11.10 -0.65 -12.15
CA GLU A 6 11.05 -2.04 -11.64
C GLU A 6 12.38 -2.45 -11.01
N LEU A 7 13.50 -2.13 -11.66
CA LEU A 7 14.83 -2.40 -11.12
C LEU A 7 15.08 -1.57 -9.86
N ALA A 8 14.62 -0.32 -9.81
CA ALA A 8 14.68 0.52 -8.62
C ALA A 8 13.81 -0.02 -7.48
N ALA A 9 12.61 -0.52 -7.77
CA ALA A 9 11.73 -1.16 -6.81
C ALA A 9 12.40 -2.42 -6.23
N ALA A 10 12.93 -3.30 -7.09
CA ALA A 10 13.63 -4.51 -6.66
C ALA A 10 14.88 -4.18 -5.83
N ALA A 11 15.59 -3.12 -6.19
CA ALA A 11 16.74 -2.60 -5.46
C ALA A 11 16.36 -2.12 -4.06
N LEU A 12 15.36 -1.24 -3.95
CA LEU A 12 14.85 -0.71 -2.69
C LEU A 12 14.29 -1.82 -1.80
N GLY A 13 13.50 -2.73 -2.37
CA GLY A 13 12.91 -3.84 -1.60
C GLY A 13 13.94 -4.84 -1.06
N ARG A 14 15.11 -4.99 -1.71
CA ARG A 14 16.17 -5.92 -1.26
C ARG A 14 17.24 -5.28 -0.39
N HIS A 15 17.57 -4.03 -0.68
CA HIS A 15 18.73 -3.35 -0.10
C HIS A 15 18.35 -2.12 0.74
N GLY A 16 17.06 -1.85 0.90
CA GLY A 16 16.55 -0.67 1.57
C GLY A 16 16.99 0.62 0.87
N LEU A 17 17.10 1.69 1.65
CA LEU A 17 17.69 2.94 1.20
C LEU A 17 19.20 2.80 1.02
N SER A 18 19.83 1.70 1.42
CA SER A 18 21.27 1.48 1.29
C SER A 18 21.71 0.90 -0.07
N PHE A 19 20.89 0.99 -1.12
CA PHE A 19 21.16 0.34 -2.42
C PHE A 19 22.52 0.73 -3.04
N GLY A 20 23.52 -0.12 -2.81
CA GLY A 20 24.76 -0.23 -3.57
C GLY A 20 25.90 0.74 -3.22
N VAL A 21 25.83 1.52 -2.13
CA VAL A 21 26.90 2.47 -1.78
C VAL A 21 27.14 2.52 -0.27
N GLN A 22 28.41 2.44 0.15
CA GLN A 22 28.81 2.78 1.52
C GLN A 22 28.74 4.31 1.70
N GLY A 23 27.77 4.78 2.48
CA GLY A 23 27.60 6.19 2.84
C GLY A 23 26.25 6.78 2.43
N LYS A 24 25.59 7.50 3.35
CA LYS A 24 24.20 7.98 3.23
C LYS A 24 24.03 9.26 2.38
N GLY A 25 25.02 10.16 2.34
CA GLY A 25 24.96 11.42 1.58
C GLY A 25 24.83 11.30 0.04
N PRO A 26 25.62 10.46 -0.66
CA PRO A 26 25.45 10.25 -2.10
C PRO A 26 24.16 9.49 -2.47
N LEU A 27 23.43 9.01 -1.47
CA LEU A 27 22.27 8.15 -1.62
C LEU A 27 20.98 8.96 -1.84
N PHE A 28 20.74 9.98 -1.02
CA PHE A 28 19.59 10.88 -1.21
C PHE A 28 19.69 11.68 -2.51
N GLY A 29 20.90 12.01 -2.96
CA GLY A 29 21.12 12.64 -4.26
C GLY A 29 20.68 11.79 -5.46
N ARG A 30 20.63 10.46 -5.30
CA ARG A 30 20.11 9.52 -6.31
C ARG A 30 18.64 9.17 -6.10
N LEU A 31 18.20 9.11 -4.83
CA LEU A 31 16.84 8.78 -4.45
C LEU A 31 15.85 9.88 -4.83
N LYS A 32 16.21 11.15 -4.61
CA LYS A 32 15.34 12.30 -4.96
C LYS A 32 14.92 12.31 -6.43
N PRO A 33 15.82 12.27 -7.44
CA PRO A 33 15.39 12.26 -8.84
C PRO A 33 14.62 10.99 -9.22
N LEU A 34 14.89 9.86 -8.56
CA LEU A 34 14.07 8.66 -8.72
C LEU A 34 12.63 8.90 -8.23
N LEU A 35 12.45 9.47 -7.04
CA LEU A 35 11.14 9.76 -6.47
C LEU A 35 10.39 10.85 -7.25
N GLU A 36 11.09 11.85 -7.78
CA GLU A 36 10.51 12.84 -8.70
C GLU A 36 9.99 12.17 -9.98
N LEU A 37 10.76 11.22 -10.54
CA LEU A 37 10.32 10.43 -11.69
C LEU A 37 9.12 9.54 -11.34
N VAL A 38 9.14 8.88 -10.19
CA VAL A 38 8.02 8.05 -9.69
C VAL A 38 6.75 8.88 -9.56
N ALA A 39 6.81 10.04 -8.90
CA ALA A 39 5.66 10.93 -8.75
C ALA A 39 5.13 11.42 -10.10
N ALA A 40 6.02 11.73 -11.06
CA ALA A 40 5.64 12.15 -12.40
C ALA A 40 4.96 11.02 -13.20
N GLU A 41 5.54 9.82 -13.21
CA GLU A 41 4.99 8.67 -13.95
C GLU A 41 3.68 8.15 -13.31
N LEU A 42 3.55 8.23 -11.98
CA LEU A 42 2.28 7.98 -11.29
C LEU A 42 1.21 8.93 -11.80
N ARG A 43 1.44 10.25 -11.71
CA ARG A 43 0.48 11.26 -12.15
C ARG A 43 0.11 11.12 -13.62
N LEU A 44 1.10 11.01 -14.50
CA LEU A 44 0.87 10.82 -15.93
C LEU A 44 0.10 9.52 -16.21
N GLY A 45 0.36 8.46 -15.45
CA GLY A 45 -0.38 7.20 -15.55
C GLY A 45 -1.85 7.37 -15.15
N LEU A 46 -2.11 8.01 -14.01
CA LEU A 46 -3.47 8.28 -13.52
C LEU A 46 -4.27 9.20 -14.46
N GLU A 47 -3.60 10.16 -15.13
CA GLU A 47 -4.20 11.05 -16.14
C GLU A 47 -4.38 10.36 -17.52
N GLY A 48 -3.93 9.11 -17.68
CA GLY A 48 -3.99 8.38 -18.95
C GLY A 48 -2.99 8.88 -20.01
N HIS A 49 -1.97 9.62 -19.60
CA HIS A 49 -0.91 10.17 -20.45
C HIS A 49 0.35 9.29 -20.51
N ALA A 50 0.46 8.25 -19.68
CA ALA A 50 1.56 7.29 -19.69
C ALA A 50 1.06 5.85 -19.88
N PRO A 51 1.92 4.94 -20.41
CA PRO A 51 1.61 3.52 -20.47
C PRO A 51 1.37 2.93 -19.07
N LYS A 52 0.44 1.96 -18.98
CA LYS A 52 0.09 1.28 -17.71
C LYS A 52 1.30 0.62 -17.05
N GLU A 53 2.27 0.16 -17.83
CA GLU A 53 3.50 -0.45 -17.32
C GLU A 53 4.34 0.54 -16.52
N ASN A 54 4.37 1.81 -16.93
CA ASN A 54 5.06 2.85 -16.17
C ASN A 54 4.33 3.16 -14.86
N LEU A 55 3.00 3.21 -14.87
CA LEU A 55 2.18 3.40 -13.67
C LEU A 55 2.43 2.27 -12.67
N CYS A 56 2.39 1.02 -13.13
CA CYS A 56 2.66 -0.15 -12.30
C CYS A 56 4.06 -0.11 -11.69
N ALA A 57 5.08 0.15 -12.50
CA ALA A 57 6.45 0.24 -12.04
C ALA A 57 6.67 1.41 -11.05
N ALA A 58 5.97 2.54 -11.26
CA ALA A 58 5.98 3.67 -10.34
C ALA A 58 5.35 3.31 -8.99
N CYS A 59 4.19 2.63 -8.98
CA CYS A 59 3.55 2.14 -7.76
C CYS A 59 4.48 1.16 -7.00
N MET A 60 5.10 0.20 -7.69
CA MET A 60 6.04 -0.74 -7.07
C MET A 60 7.26 -0.03 -6.46
N ALA A 61 7.84 0.94 -7.17
CA ALA A 61 8.97 1.71 -6.68
C ALA A 61 8.58 2.59 -5.48
N LEU A 62 7.39 3.19 -5.52
CA LEU A 62 6.86 4.01 -4.44
C LEU A 62 6.59 3.19 -3.17
N GLU A 63 5.89 2.06 -3.28
CA GLU A 63 5.65 1.11 -2.19
C GLU A 63 6.98 0.68 -1.55
N SER A 64 7.96 0.28 -2.37
CA SER A 64 9.28 -0.14 -1.89
C SER A 64 10.04 1.00 -1.20
N ALA A 65 9.91 2.23 -1.70
CA ALA A 65 10.52 3.39 -1.08
C ALA A 65 9.90 3.68 0.29
N ILE A 66 8.58 3.66 0.41
CA ILE A 66 7.86 3.90 1.67
C ILE A 66 8.30 2.90 2.73
N VAL A 67 8.30 1.60 2.39
CA VAL A 67 8.75 0.54 3.30
C VAL A 67 10.22 0.73 3.70
N ALA A 68 11.09 1.12 2.76
CA ALA A 68 12.49 1.36 3.06
C ALA A 68 12.70 2.58 3.98
N PHE A 69 11.90 3.64 3.82
CA PHE A 69 11.91 4.80 4.73
C PHE A 69 11.45 4.42 6.13
N GLY A 70 10.38 3.63 6.26
CA GLY A 70 9.89 3.14 7.55
C GLY A 70 10.93 2.28 8.29
N GLN A 71 11.51 1.30 7.57
CA GLN A 71 12.50 0.38 8.14
C GLN A 71 13.81 1.07 8.58
N GLU A 72 14.18 2.17 7.94
CA GLU A 72 15.44 2.88 8.22
C GLU A 72 15.23 4.19 8.99
N ALA A 73 14.02 4.50 9.48
CA ALA A 73 13.67 5.78 10.10
C ALA A 73 14.65 6.24 11.20
N GLU A 74 14.96 5.36 12.16
CA GLU A 74 15.92 5.66 13.25
C GLU A 74 17.32 5.98 12.69
N ALA A 75 17.76 5.20 11.70
CA ALA A 75 19.05 5.40 11.06
C ALA A 75 19.10 6.70 10.23
N LEU A 76 17.97 7.15 9.70
CA LEU A 76 17.84 8.43 8.99
C LEU A 76 17.94 9.61 9.96
N GLU A 77 17.28 9.52 11.12
CA GLU A 77 17.35 10.54 12.17
C GLU A 77 18.78 10.72 12.68
N GLU A 78 19.50 9.62 12.92
CA GLU A 78 20.90 9.63 13.38
C GLU A 78 21.89 10.20 12.35
N CYS A 79 21.55 10.21 11.05
CA CYS A 79 22.44 10.63 9.99
C CYS A 79 22.62 12.16 9.89
N GLY A 80 21.69 12.93 10.45
CA GLY A 80 21.76 14.41 10.47
C GLY A 80 21.50 15.13 9.15
N ASP A 81 21.22 14.42 8.04
CA ASP A 81 20.84 15.00 6.74
C ASP A 81 19.31 15.04 6.57
N LEU A 82 18.63 15.67 7.53
CA LEU A 82 17.16 15.71 7.60
C LEU A 82 16.53 16.48 6.43
N MET A 83 17.25 17.44 5.83
CA MET A 83 16.75 18.20 4.69
C MET A 83 16.59 17.33 3.44
N SER A 84 17.57 16.48 3.14
CA SER A 84 17.50 15.59 1.98
C SER A 84 16.43 14.50 2.16
N VAL A 85 16.27 14.01 3.39
CA VAL A 85 15.19 13.09 3.77
C VAL A 85 13.82 13.77 3.58
N GLN A 86 13.65 14.98 4.10
CA GLN A 86 12.42 15.75 3.96
C GLN A 86 12.05 16.00 2.49
N ASP A 87 13.04 16.30 1.64
CA ASP A 87 12.83 16.47 0.20
C ASP A 87 12.31 15.19 -0.47
N CYS A 88 12.83 14.02 -0.08
CA CYS A 88 12.37 12.73 -0.57
C CYS A 88 10.95 12.41 -0.09
N LEU A 89 10.69 12.58 1.22
CA LEU A 89 9.36 12.39 1.81
C LEU A 89 8.31 13.32 1.17
N ARG A 90 8.68 14.55 0.81
CA ARG A 90 7.79 15.48 0.11
C ARG A 90 7.34 14.94 -1.25
N GLN A 91 8.21 14.25 -1.99
CA GLN A 91 7.84 13.63 -3.27
C GLN A 91 6.90 12.44 -3.05
N ILE A 92 7.16 11.63 -2.00
CA ILE A 92 6.28 10.53 -1.60
C ILE A 92 4.90 11.08 -1.23
N HIS A 93 4.82 12.08 -0.35
CA HIS A 93 3.56 12.72 0.05
C HIS A 93 2.76 13.24 -1.14
N LYS A 94 3.43 13.87 -2.11
CA LYS A 94 2.79 14.36 -3.32
C LYS A 94 2.18 13.21 -4.14
N ALA A 95 2.93 12.13 -4.32
CA ALA A 95 2.49 10.96 -5.05
C ALA A 95 1.30 10.26 -4.34
N ILE A 96 1.36 10.13 -3.01
CA ILE A 96 0.25 9.61 -2.19
C ILE A 96 -0.98 10.51 -2.28
N GLY A 97 -0.81 11.84 -2.24
CA GLY A 97 -1.90 12.78 -2.43
C GLY A 97 -2.58 12.61 -3.79
N ASP A 98 -1.81 12.46 -4.86
CA ASP A 98 -2.35 12.19 -6.20
C ASP A 98 -3.14 10.87 -6.24
N ALA A 99 -2.64 9.81 -5.57
CA ALA A 99 -3.33 8.52 -5.46
C ALA A 99 -4.66 8.61 -4.69
N HIS A 100 -4.69 9.32 -3.55
CA HIS A 100 -5.93 9.53 -2.79
C HIS A 100 -6.96 10.34 -3.59
N CYS A 101 -6.54 11.43 -4.23
CA CYS A 101 -7.42 12.25 -5.07
C CYS A 101 -8.03 11.41 -6.20
N TYR A 102 -7.21 10.62 -6.90
CA TYR A 102 -7.70 9.73 -7.94
C TYR A 102 -8.75 8.76 -7.40
N CYS A 103 -8.47 8.09 -6.27
CA CYS A 103 -9.43 7.16 -5.67
C CYS A 103 -10.73 7.85 -5.21
N SER A 104 -10.67 9.10 -4.73
CA SER A 104 -11.87 9.84 -4.32
C SER A 104 -12.71 10.38 -5.48
N ASP A 105 -12.09 10.55 -6.65
CA ASP A 105 -12.76 11.06 -7.86
C ASP A 105 -13.43 9.95 -8.69
N LEU A 106 -13.21 8.68 -8.33
CA LEU A 106 -13.85 7.55 -8.98
C LEU A 106 -15.37 7.54 -8.72
N PRO A 107 -16.19 7.27 -9.73
CA PRO A 107 -17.64 7.37 -9.59
C PRO A 107 -18.20 6.17 -8.82
N ASP A 108 -19.19 6.41 -7.97
CA ASP A 108 -19.80 5.43 -7.04
C ASP A 108 -20.81 4.48 -7.72
N ASP A 109 -21.07 4.66 -8.99
CA ASP A 109 -22.20 4.15 -9.79
C ASP A 109 -22.06 2.69 -10.27
N GLY A 110 -21.31 1.86 -9.54
CA GLY A 110 -21.27 0.41 -9.77
C GLY A 110 -20.50 -0.03 -11.01
N GLU A 111 -19.80 0.89 -11.69
CA GLU A 111 -18.86 0.55 -12.75
C GLU A 111 -17.69 -0.29 -12.21
N PRO A 112 -17.06 -1.16 -13.03
CA PRO A 112 -15.86 -1.86 -12.61
C PRO A 112 -14.74 -0.84 -12.29
N LEU A 113 -14.05 -1.06 -11.17
CA LEU A 113 -12.88 -0.24 -10.82
C LEU A 113 -11.78 -0.42 -11.88
N PRO A 114 -11.03 0.64 -12.21
CA PRO A 114 -9.81 0.51 -12.98
C PRO A 114 -8.81 -0.42 -12.29
N GLU A 115 -8.07 -1.21 -13.07
CA GLU A 115 -7.12 -2.22 -12.57
C GLU A 115 -6.02 -1.59 -11.70
N GLU A 116 -5.65 -0.35 -12.00
CA GLU A 116 -4.68 0.43 -11.25
C GLU A 116 -5.08 0.69 -9.80
N VAL A 117 -6.38 0.64 -9.44
CA VAL A 117 -6.83 0.87 -8.06
C VAL A 117 -6.27 -0.19 -7.10
N ALA A 118 -6.09 -1.42 -7.56
CA ALA A 118 -5.45 -2.47 -6.75
C ALA A 118 -3.98 -2.16 -6.47
N LEU A 119 -3.27 -1.56 -7.43
CA LEU A 119 -1.88 -1.11 -7.24
C LEU A 119 -1.80 0.08 -6.29
N LEU A 120 -2.71 1.04 -6.42
CA LEU A 120 -2.81 2.17 -5.51
C LEU A 120 -3.14 1.72 -4.09
N ALA A 121 -4.02 0.73 -3.91
CA ALA A 121 -4.37 0.19 -2.60
C ALA A 121 -3.13 -0.31 -1.82
N ARG A 122 -2.19 -0.98 -2.49
CA ARG A 122 -0.93 -1.42 -1.88
C ARG A 122 -0.06 -0.26 -1.43
N VAL A 123 0.08 0.75 -2.29
CA VAL A 123 0.87 1.96 -2.01
C VAL A 123 0.27 2.73 -0.84
N LEU A 124 -1.04 2.95 -0.86
CA LEU A 124 -1.77 3.64 0.21
C LEU A 124 -1.71 2.86 1.52
N ALA A 125 -1.79 1.53 1.47
CA ALA A 125 -1.63 0.69 2.65
C ALA A 125 -0.24 0.81 3.27
N ALA A 126 0.81 0.73 2.43
CA ALA A 126 2.19 0.90 2.89
C ALA A 126 2.39 2.28 3.55
N TRP A 127 1.78 3.34 3.02
CA TRP A 127 1.84 4.67 3.62
C TRP A 127 1.07 4.79 4.94
N GLN A 128 -0.17 4.31 4.97
CA GLN A 128 -1.06 4.43 6.11
C GLN A 128 -0.57 3.65 7.34
N LEU A 129 0.22 2.59 7.14
CA LEU A 129 0.87 1.85 8.23
C LEU A 129 2.00 2.64 8.90
N GLU A 130 2.70 3.48 8.15
CA GLU A 130 3.83 4.27 8.68
C GLU A 130 3.33 5.54 9.42
N ASP A 131 2.21 6.14 8.98
CA ASP A 131 1.61 7.29 9.66
C ASP A 131 0.07 7.25 9.66
N SER A 132 -0.48 6.39 10.51
CA SER A 132 -1.93 6.14 10.58
C SER A 132 -2.76 7.36 11.00
N ARG A 133 -2.16 8.34 11.69
CA ARG A 133 -2.86 9.50 12.25
C ARG A 133 -2.88 10.70 11.32
N GLN A 134 -1.83 10.92 10.52
CA GLN A 134 -1.73 12.13 9.70
C GLN A 134 -2.61 12.09 8.44
N PHE A 135 -2.96 10.90 7.92
CA PHE A 135 -3.71 10.73 6.67
C PHE A 135 -5.08 10.03 6.81
N SER A 136 -5.60 9.95 8.04
CA SER A 136 -6.90 9.33 8.31
C SER A 136 -8.05 9.92 7.47
N ALA A 137 -8.04 11.23 7.22
CA ALA A 137 -9.08 11.90 6.44
C ALA A 137 -8.98 11.59 4.93
N GLU A 138 -7.78 11.58 4.36
CA GLU A 138 -7.49 11.18 2.98
C GLU A 138 -7.88 9.72 2.76
N PHE A 139 -7.46 8.84 3.68
CA PHE A 139 -7.78 7.43 3.63
C PHE A 139 -9.30 7.22 3.69
N GLN A 140 -9.99 7.86 4.63
CA GLN A 140 -11.46 7.81 4.73
C GLN A 140 -12.17 8.27 3.45
N ARG A 141 -11.67 9.32 2.79
CA ARG A 141 -12.22 9.80 1.51
C ARG A 141 -12.04 8.78 0.38
N SER A 142 -10.94 8.02 0.39
CA SER A 142 -10.68 6.97 -0.60
C SER A 142 -11.36 5.63 -0.30
N LEU A 143 -11.82 5.39 0.94
CA LEU A 143 -12.43 4.12 1.35
C LEU A 143 -13.59 3.65 0.48
N PRO A 144 -14.53 4.48 0.00
CA PRO A 144 -15.63 4.02 -0.84
C PRO A 144 -15.16 3.27 -2.10
N ALA A 145 -14.16 3.82 -2.79
CA ALA A 145 -13.54 3.17 -3.94
C ALA A 145 -12.75 1.92 -3.52
N LEU A 146 -11.91 2.02 -2.50
CA LEU A 146 -11.07 0.91 -2.05
C LEU A 146 -11.89 -0.30 -1.56
N CYS A 147 -13.03 -0.07 -0.90
CA CYS A 147 -13.91 -1.13 -0.39
C CYS A 147 -14.64 -1.91 -1.50
N ARG A 148 -14.60 -1.44 -2.75
CA ARG A 148 -15.14 -2.14 -3.92
C ARG A 148 -14.13 -3.11 -4.54
N LEU A 149 -12.88 -3.11 -4.09
CA LEU A 149 -11.87 -4.04 -4.57
C LEU A 149 -12.30 -5.49 -4.32
N PRO A 150 -11.87 -6.42 -5.19
CA PRO A 150 -12.00 -7.85 -4.92
C PRO A 150 -11.37 -8.21 -3.57
N PRO A 151 -11.90 -9.23 -2.87
CA PRO A 151 -11.37 -9.70 -1.59
C PRO A 151 -9.85 -9.90 -1.54
N ALA A 152 -9.26 -10.47 -2.61
CA ALA A 152 -7.83 -10.74 -2.67
C ALA A 152 -6.99 -9.45 -2.65
N ASP A 153 -7.44 -8.42 -3.35
CA ASP A 153 -6.74 -7.14 -3.44
C ASP A 153 -7.01 -6.25 -2.22
N PHE A 154 -8.21 -6.35 -1.63
CA PHE A 154 -8.58 -5.61 -0.43
C PHE A 154 -7.81 -6.04 0.82
N GLN A 155 -7.30 -7.28 0.87
CA GLN A 155 -6.59 -7.83 2.04
C GLN A 155 -5.42 -6.96 2.50
N VAL A 156 -4.72 -6.29 1.58
CA VAL A 156 -3.58 -5.41 1.91
C VAL A 156 -4.00 -4.22 2.77
N LEU A 157 -5.27 -3.80 2.70
CA LEU A 157 -5.81 -2.65 3.42
C LEU A 157 -6.33 -3.02 4.82
N LEU A 158 -6.48 -4.30 5.15
CA LEU A 158 -7.06 -4.73 6.43
C LEU A 158 -6.35 -4.13 7.65
N PRO A 159 -5.00 -4.10 7.72
CA PRO A 159 -4.30 -3.46 8.83
C PRO A 159 -4.62 -1.96 8.94
N CYS A 160 -4.74 -1.28 7.81
CA CYS A 160 -5.01 0.17 7.75
C CYS A 160 -6.43 0.51 8.20
N VAL A 161 -7.40 -0.34 7.83
CA VAL A 161 -8.80 -0.20 8.21
C VAL A 161 -8.97 -0.37 9.72
N GLN A 162 -8.23 -1.31 10.33
CA GLN A 162 -8.26 -1.54 11.78
C GLN A 162 -7.79 -0.34 12.59
N GLU A 163 -6.79 0.39 12.08
CA GLU A 163 -6.28 1.62 12.71
C GLU A 163 -7.23 2.82 12.57
N THR A 164 -8.28 2.71 11.74
CA THR A 164 -9.24 3.79 11.51
C THR A 164 -10.37 3.73 12.55
N HIS A 165 -10.52 4.79 13.34
CA HIS A 165 -11.65 4.92 14.27
C HIS A 165 -12.99 4.85 13.51
N ASP A 166 -13.98 4.15 14.06
CA ASP A 166 -15.31 3.94 13.48
C ASP A 166 -15.36 3.27 12.10
N TRP A 167 -14.32 2.53 11.69
CA TRP A 167 -14.33 1.81 10.40
C TRP A 167 -15.57 0.91 10.23
N HIS A 168 -16.09 0.36 11.33
CA HIS A 168 -17.28 -0.49 11.39
C HIS A 168 -18.58 0.25 11.03
N LEU A 169 -18.59 1.58 11.05
CA LEU A 169 -19.71 2.44 10.62
C LEU A 169 -19.61 2.87 9.15
N SER A 170 -18.57 2.42 8.44
CA SER A 170 -18.30 2.77 7.04
C SER A 170 -18.52 1.58 6.10
N PRO A 171 -18.44 1.79 4.76
CA PRO A 171 -18.46 0.69 3.79
C PRO A 171 -17.37 -0.37 4.01
N ALA A 172 -16.31 -0.04 4.77
CA ALA A 172 -15.23 -0.95 5.11
C ALA A 172 -15.70 -2.19 5.87
N PHE A 173 -16.75 -2.08 6.71
CA PHE A 173 -17.31 -3.23 7.42
C PHE A 173 -17.70 -4.37 6.48
N GLY A 174 -18.43 -4.04 5.40
CA GLY A 174 -18.83 -5.03 4.40
C GLY A 174 -17.64 -5.60 3.64
N ALA A 175 -16.64 -4.79 3.32
CA ALA A 175 -15.44 -5.24 2.61
C ALA A 175 -14.56 -6.17 3.47
N VAL A 176 -14.41 -5.87 4.76
CA VAL A 176 -13.74 -6.73 5.74
C VAL A 176 -14.46 -8.08 5.82
N LEU A 177 -15.78 -8.08 6.02
CA LEU A 177 -16.56 -9.33 6.08
C LEU A 177 -16.41 -10.18 4.81
N ARG A 178 -16.54 -9.56 3.62
CA ARG A 178 -16.34 -10.26 2.35
C ARG A 178 -14.94 -10.88 2.25
N SER A 179 -13.92 -10.16 2.70
CA SER A 179 -12.53 -10.61 2.65
C SER A 179 -12.25 -11.76 3.61
N THR A 180 -12.75 -11.68 4.84
CA THR A 180 -12.62 -12.75 5.84
C THR A 180 -13.37 -14.01 5.40
N LEU A 181 -14.57 -13.87 4.83
CA LEU A 181 -15.34 -15.01 4.31
C LEU A 181 -14.65 -15.67 3.11
N ALA A 182 -14.09 -14.87 2.19
CA ALA A 182 -13.37 -15.39 1.04
C ALA A 182 -12.12 -16.18 1.45
N ALA A 183 -11.32 -15.66 2.39
CA ALA A 183 -10.16 -16.38 2.93
C ALA A 183 -10.56 -17.73 3.57
N SER A 184 -11.65 -17.74 4.35
CA SER A 184 -12.17 -18.96 4.98
C SER A 184 -12.62 -20.02 3.96
N ALA A 185 -13.19 -19.60 2.82
CA ALA A 185 -13.64 -20.52 1.78
C ALA A 185 -12.47 -21.17 1.01
N VAL A 186 -11.38 -20.42 0.78
CA VAL A 186 -10.15 -20.94 0.18
C VAL A 186 -9.50 -21.97 1.10
N GLU A 187 -9.41 -21.67 2.41
CA GLU A 187 -8.85 -22.60 3.40
C GLU A 187 -9.71 -23.86 3.60
N ALA A 188 -11.05 -23.74 3.51
CA ALA A 188 -11.94 -24.91 3.55
C ALA A 188 -11.76 -25.82 2.31
N SER A 189 -11.51 -25.22 1.14
CA SER A 189 -11.20 -25.94 -0.09
C SER A 189 -9.82 -26.62 -0.04
N ASP A 190 -8.82 -25.97 0.56
CA ASP A 190 -7.47 -26.52 0.70
C ASP A 190 -7.37 -27.57 1.84
N CYS A 191 -8.15 -27.42 2.91
CA CYS A 191 -8.35 -28.45 3.94
C CYS A 191 -9.05 -29.70 3.38
N ALA A 192 -10.00 -29.55 2.46
CA ALA A 192 -10.63 -30.67 1.76
C ALA A 192 -9.64 -31.43 0.84
N ARG A 193 -8.58 -30.75 0.37
CA ARG A 193 -7.49 -31.34 -0.41
C ARG A 193 -6.35 -31.93 0.43
N SER A 194 -6.24 -31.52 1.70
CA SER A 194 -5.10 -31.85 2.58
C SER A 194 -5.48 -32.71 3.80
N GLN A 195 -6.52 -33.56 3.68
CA GLN A 195 -6.92 -34.53 4.71
C GLN A 195 -5.92 -35.69 4.90
N SER A 196 -4.66 -35.38 5.23
CA SER A 196 -3.69 -36.40 5.66
C SER A 196 -2.87 -36.06 6.90
N ASP A 197 -2.98 -34.89 7.52
CA ASP A 197 -2.40 -34.70 8.87
C ASP A 197 -3.13 -33.61 9.67
N GLY A 198 -3.65 -34.00 10.82
CA GLY A 198 -4.60 -33.21 11.60
C GLY A 198 -3.97 -32.25 12.61
N ARG A 199 -4.35 -30.97 12.55
CA ARG A 199 -4.79 -30.08 13.65
C ARG A 199 -5.04 -28.64 13.13
N PRO A 200 -5.80 -27.79 13.87
CA PRO A 200 -6.74 -26.84 13.29
C PRO A 200 -6.13 -25.46 13.04
N GLN A 201 -5.96 -25.09 11.77
CA GLN A 201 -5.64 -23.70 11.37
C GLN A 201 -6.90 -22.84 11.19
N THR A 202 -8.07 -23.46 11.03
CA THR A 202 -9.39 -22.82 10.92
C THR A 202 -9.78 -21.97 12.14
N GLU A 203 -9.18 -22.23 13.30
CA GLU A 203 -9.46 -21.47 14.52
C GLU A 203 -8.73 -20.11 14.56
N ALA A 204 -7.60 -19.96 13.85
CA ALA A 204 -6.78 -18.74 13.89
C ALA A 204 -7.38 -17.61 13.03
N ALA A 205 -7.81 -17.90 11.80
CA ALA A 205 -8.47 -16.92 10.93
C ALA A 205 -9.83 -16.48 11.49
N TRP A 206 -10.61 -17.41 12.05
CA TRP A 206 -11.84 -17.10 12.79
C TRP A 206 -11.55 -16.28 14.04
N ARG A 207 -10.53 -16.62 14.83
CA ARG A 207 -10.13 -15.82 15.99
C ARG A 207 -9.70 -14.42 15.56
N GLN A 208 -9.01 -14.25 14.44
CA GLN A 208 -8.62 -12.93 13.95
C GLN A 208 -9.84 -12.11 13.48
N GLY A 209 -10.76 -12.73 12.73
CA GLY A 209 -12.02 -12.10 12.32
C GLY A 209 -12.96 -11.78 13.48
N VAL A 210 -13.00 -12.64 14.51
CA VAL A 210 -13.77 -12.42 15.74
C VAL A 210 -13.09 -11.37 16.62
N LEU A 211 -11.77 -11.41 16.80
CA LEU A 211 -11.00 -10.39 17.54
C LEU A 211 -11.23 -9.01 16.93
N MET A 212 -11.18 -8.91 15.59
CA MET A 212 -11.53 -7.68 14.86
C MET A 212 -12.94 -7.16 15.12
N LEU A 213 -13.89 -8.04 15.43
CA LEU A 213 -15.29 -7.69 15.70
C LEU A 213 -15.56 -7.47 17.21
N THR A 214 -14.72 -8.00 18.10
CA THR A 214 -14.90 -7.93 19.55
C THR A 214 -14.05 -6.86 20.25
N GLU A 215 -13.07 -6.27 19.57
CA GLU A 215 -12.26 -5.15 20.09
C GLU A 215 -12.83 -3.75 19.73
N VAL A 216 -14.06 -3.69 19.23
CA VAL A 216 -14.84 -2.44 18.99
C VAL A 216 -15.61 -2.03 20.24
#